data_AF-A0A256HSW7-F1
#
_entry.id   AF-A0A256HSW7-F1
#
_cell.length_a   1.000
_cell.length_b   1.000
_cell.length_c   1.000
_cell.angle_alpha   90.00
_cell.angle_beta   90.00
_cell.angle_gamma   90.00
#
_symmetry.space_group_name_H-M   'P 1'
#
loop_
_entity.id
_entity.type
_entity.pdbx_description
1 polymer ?
#
loop_
_entity_poly.entity_id
_entity_poly.type
_entity_poly.pdbx_seq_one_letter_code
_entity_poly.pdbx_strand_id
1 'polypeptide(L)'
;MAAETEAAALQPLTTAEMESTMAGIKRMLKIGAAFAVVGYLLVGFALFLEITAFHPLLEEYFATHTGWSLAGGGADRAGETALNSQLAAIHSFPSVLLWLKLGGVAHVLVGIFVALAAIVRTLALMPHRLAYEMANE
;
A
#
# COMPACT_ATOMS: atom_id res chain seq x y z
N MET A 1 12.83 -27.05 43.46
CA MET A 1 11.63 -27.51 42.72
C MET A 1 11.79 -27.07 41.28
N ALA A 2 12.28 -27.96 40.43
CA ALA A 2 12.30 -27.76 38.99
C ALA A 2 10.88 -28.05 38.48
N ALA A 3 10.21 -27.03 37.96
CA ALA A 3 9.02 -27.25 37.15
C ALA A 3 9.52 -27.88 35.85
N GLU A 4 9.33 -29.19 35.71
CA GLU A 4 9.38 -29.84 34.41
C GLU A 4 8.34 -29.15 33.54
N THR A 5 8.80 -28.28 32.63
CA THR A 5 8.03 -27.86 31.48
C THR A 5 7.73 -29.13 30.71
N GLU A 6 6.56 -29.70 30.94
CA GLU A 6 5.97 -30.74 30.11
C GLU A 6 6.09 -30.22 28.67
N ALA A 7 7.03 -30.78 27.92
CA ALA A 7 7.15 -30.54 26.51
C ALA A 7 5.81 -31.00 25.94
N ALA A 8 4.90 -30.06 25.70
CA ALA A 8 3.58 -30.34 25.19
C ALA A 8 3.80 -31.26 23.98
N ALA A 9 3.39 -32.51 24.11
CA ALA A 9 3.66 -33.52 23.10
C ALA A 9 3.01 -33.02 21.82
N LEU A 10 3.81 -32.45 20.91
CA LEU A 10 3.34 -31.87 19.67
C LEU A 10 2.84 -33.04 18.84
N GLN A 11 1.56 -33.36 18.97
CA GLN A 11 0.93 -34.38 18.15
C GLN A 11 1.10 -33.97 16.69
N PRO A 12 1.50 -34.90 15.81
CA PRO A 12 1.61 -34.60 14.39
C PRO A 12 0.24 -34.13 13.88
N LEU A 13 0.22 -32.98 13.20
CA LEU A 13 -1.00 -32.51 12.53
C LEU A 13 -1.51 -33.58 11.57
N THR A 14 -2.82 -33.78 11.54
CA THR A 14 -3.45 -34.64 10.56
C THR A 14 -3.37 -34.03 9.17
N THR A 15 -3.45 -34.87 8.12
CA THR A 15 -3.43 -34.42 6.72
C THR A 15 -4.53 -33.41 6.42
N ALA A 16 -5.74 -33.60 6.97
CA ALA A 16 -6.86 -32.68 6.84
C ALA A 16 -6.57 -31.29 7.44
N GLU A 17 -5.88 -31.22 8.58
CA GLU A 17 -5.50 -29.96 9.22
C GLU A 17 -4.40 -29.23 8.43
N MET A 18 -3.47 -29.98 7.84
CA MET A 18 -2.44 -29.44 6.95
C MET A 18 -3.06 -28.84 5.67
N GLU A 19 -4.00 -29.54 5.04
CA GLU A 19 -4.71 -29.05 3.85
C GLU A 19 -5.52 -27.78 4.14
N SER A 20 -6.26 -27.77 5.26
CA SER A 20 -7.01 -26.59 5.72
C SER A 20 -6.08 -25.39 5.95
N THR A 21 -4.93 -25.62 6.59
CA THR A 21 -3.94 -24.56 6.82
C THR A 21 -3.34 -24.04 5.51
N MET A 22 -3.04 -24.93 4.56
CA MET A 22 -2.55 -24.57 3.23
C MET A 22 -3.58 -23.75 2.44
N ALA A 23 -4.86 -24.11 2.51
CA ALA A 23 -5.95 -23.33 1.91
C ALA A 23 -6.01 -21.92 2.53
N GLY A 24 -5.84 -21.81 3.85
CA GLY A 24 -5.73 -20.53 4.56
C GLY A 24 -4.55 -19.68 4.07
N ILE A 25 -3.35 -20.27 3.95
CA ILE A 25 -2.14 -19.61 3.44
C ILE A 25 -2.37 -19.09 2.02
N LYS A 26 -2.95 -19.91 1.13
CA LYS A 26 -3.26 -19.51 -0.25
C LYS A 26 -4.23 -18.33 -0.29
N ARG A 27 -5.21 -18.31 0.61
CA ARG A 27 -6.15 -17.19 0.74
C ARG A 27 -5.45 -15.92 1.22
N MET A 28 -4.59 -16.01 2.24
CA MET A 28 -3.80 -14.88 2.72
C MET A 28 -2.94 -14.29 1.60
N LEU A 29 -2.25 -15.13 0.82
CA LEU A 29 -1.41 -14.67 -0.29
C LEU A 29 -2.24 -13.94 -1.37
N LYS A 30 -3.41 -14.46 -1.72
CA LYS A 30 -4.33 -13.80 -2.66
C LYS A 30 -4.79 -12.44 -2.15
N ILE A 31 -5.13 -12.33 -0.86
CA ILE A 31 -5.53 -11.06 -0.24
C ILE A 31 -4.35 -10.08 -0.26
N GLY A 32 -3.16 -10.53 0.14
CA GLY A 32 -1.95 -9.69 0.12
C GLY A 32 -1.63 -9.16 -1.29
N ALA A 33 -1.74 -10.02 -2.30
CA ALA A 33 -1.58 -9.63 -3.70
C ALA A 33 -2.63 -8.61 -4.16
N ALA A 34 -3.90 -8.78 -3.78
CA ALA A 34 -4.95 -7.81 -4.09
C ALA A 34 -4.67 -6.43 -3.48
N PHE A 35 -4.23 -6.39 -2.22
CA PHE A 35 -3.81 -5.15 -1.56
C PHE A 35 -2.64 -4.47 -2.29
N ALA A 36 -1.63 -5.24 -2.69
CA ALA A 36 -0.51 -4.71 -3.46
C ALA A 36 -0.96 -4.10 -4.80
N VAL A 37 -1.84 -4.80 -5.54
CA VAL A 37 -2.41 -4.31 -6.81
C VAL A 37 -3.15 -2.99 -6.60
N VAL A 38 -4.04 -2.91 -5.60
CA VAL A 38 -4.75 -1.66 -5.28
C VAL A 38 -3.75 -0.55 -4.96
N GLY A 39 -2.72 -0.84 -4.17
CA GLY A 39 -1.67 0.11 -3.84
C GLY A 39 -0.95 0.66 -5.07
N TYR A 40 -0.53 -0.22 -5.99
CA TYR A 40 0.11 0.19 -7.24
C TYR A 40 -0.83 1.00 -8.15
N LEU A 41 -2.11 0.64 -8.22
CA LEU A 41 -3.10 1.40 -8.99
C LEU A 41 -3.31 2.81 -8.41
N LEU A 42 -3.35 2.97 -7.09
CA LEU A 42 -3.47 4.28 -6.45
C LEU A 42 -2.24 5.16 -6.73
N VAL A 43 -1.04 4.62 -6.60
CA VAL A 43 0.20 5.36 -6.92
C VAL A 43 0.27 5.70 -8.41
N GLY A 44 -0.06 4.74 -9.28
CA GLY A 44 -0.09 4.96 -10.73
C GLY A 44 -1.10 6.01 -11.14
N PHE A 45 -2.28 6.02 -10.51
CA PHE A 45 -3.30 7.04 -10.74
C PHE A 45 -2.86 8.42 -10.25
N ALA A 46 -2.15 8.50 -9.12
CA ALA A 46 -1.56 9.76 -8.66
C ALA A 46 -0.57 10.33 -9.69
N LEU A 47 0.30 9.49 -10.26
CA LEU A 47 1.24 9.89 -11.31
C LEU A 47 0.50 10.34 -12.58
N PHE A 48 -0.57 9.65 -12.95
CA PHE A 48 -1.40 10.04 -14.08
C PHE A 48 -1.98 11.44 -13.87
N LEU A 49 -2.63 11.70 -12.74
CA LEU A 49 -3.18 13.04 -12.41
C LEU A 49 -2.11 14.13 -12.34
N GLU A 50 -0.94 13.80 -11.81
CA GLU A 50 0.20 14.73 -11.71
C GLU A 50 0.63 15.21 -13.10
N ILE A 51 0.75 14.28 -14.06
CA ILE A 51 1.17 14.58 -15.42
C ILE A 51 0.07 15.22 -16.25
N THR A 52 -1.17 14.73 -16.16
CA THR A 52 -2.25 15.15 -17.09
C THR A 52 -3.07 16.33 -16.60
N ALA A 53 -3.01 16.66 -15.31
CA ALA A 53 -3.81 17.74 -14.73
C ALA A 53 -2.96 18.73 -13.94
N PHE A 54 -2.16 18.27 -12.97
CA PHE A 54 -1.46 19.18 -12.07
C PHE A 54 -0.37 20.01 -12.78
N HIS A 55 0.52 19.36 -13.54
CA HIS A 55 1.58 20.07 -14.26
C HIS A 55 1.04 21.06 -15.30
N PRO A 56 0.06 20.69 -16.17
CA PRO A 56 -0.56 21.63 -17.08
C PRO A 56 -1.19 22.83 -16.37
N LEU A 57 -1.89 22.63 -15.25
CA LEU A 57 -2.50 23.71 -14.47
C LEU A 57 -1.46 24.69 -13.91
N LEU A 58 -0.32 24.18 -13.44
CA LEU A 58 0.78 25.05 -12.98
C LEU A 58 1.39 25.84 -14.13
N GLU A 59 1.66 25.18 -15.26
CA GLU A 59 2.25 25.82 -16.44
C GLU A 59 1.32 26.92 -16.98
N GLU A 60 0.03 26.63 -17.11
CA GLU A 60 -0.98 27.61 -17.52
C GLU A 60 -1.08 28.79 -16.55
N TYR A 61 -1.07 28.52 -15.24
CA TYR A 61 -1.11 29.58 -14.23
C TYR A 61 0.11 30.51 -14.32
N PHE A 62 1.32 29.96 -14.45
CA PHE A 62 2.53 30.77 -14.57
C PHE A 62 2.63 31.50 -15.92
N ALA A 63 2.11 30.91 -17.00
CA ALA A 63 2.05 31.56 -18.31
C ALA A 63 1.02 32.70 -18.36
N THR A 64 -0.11 32.54 -17.67
CA THR A 64 -1.22 33.51 -17.69
C THR A 64 -1.04 34.64 -16.68
N HIS A 65 -0.51 34.34 -15.48
CA HIS A 65 -0.41 35.28 -14.36
C HIS A 65 1.02 35.74 -14.08
N THR A 66 1.75 36.13 -15.14
CA THR A 66 3.16 36.53 -15.07
C THR A 66 3.41 37.73 -14.14
N GLY A 67 2.44 38.65 -14.00
CA GLY A 67 2.51 39.81 -13.11
C GLY A 67 2.41 39.50 -11.60
N TRP A 68 2.04 38.26 -11.24
CA TRP A 68 1.73 37.85 -9.86
C TRP A 68 2.68 36.78 -9.31
N SER A 69 3.66 36.38 -10.13
CA SER A 69 4.70 35.40 -9.83
C SER A 69 5.61 35.85 -8.68
N LEU A 70 6.22 34.89 -7.97
CA LEU A 70 7.02 35.08 -6.74
C LEU A 70 8.18 36.09 -6.90
N ALA A 71 8.62 36.37 -8.12
CA ALA A 71 9.66 37.35 -8.44
C ALA A 71 9.16 38.79 -8.66
N GLY A 72 7.84 39.02 -8.72
CA GLY A 72 7.24 40.24 -9.29
C GLY A 72 6.63 41.24 -8.31
N GLY A 73 6.47 40.92 -7.02
CA GLY A 73 5.94 41.87 -6.03
C GLY A 73 4.64 42.58 -6.44
N GLY A 74 3.71 41.85 -7.08
CA GLY A 74 2.49 42.42 -7.68
C GLY A 74 1.49 42.98 -6.66
N ALA A 75 0.57 43.84 -7.16
CA ALA A 75 -0.47 44.58 -6.43
C ALA A 75 -1.47 43.75 -5.55
N ASP A 76 -2.58 44.33 -5.12
CA ASP A 76 -3.52 43.60 -4.23
C ASP A 76 -4.33 42.56 -5.02
N ARG A 77 -4.37 41.30 -4.55
CA ARG A 77 -5.04 40.14 -5.21
C ARG A 77 -6.52 40.03 -4.86
N ALA A 78 -7.03 40.87 -3.96
CA ALA A 78 -8.36 40.73 -3.35
C ALA A 78 -9.54 40.81 -4.34
N GLY A 79 -9.36 41.36 -5.54
CA GLY A 79 -10.42 41.51 -6.55
C GLY A 79 -10.39 40.52 -7.73
N GLU A 80 -9.35 39.71 -7.86
CA GLU A 80 -9.13 38.88 -9.06
C GLU A 80 -9.75 37.48 -8.92
N THR A 81 -11.05 37.36 -9.19
CA THR A 81 -11.81 36.10 -9.09
C THR A 81 -11.21 34.96 -9.93
N ALA A 82 -10.73 35.25 -11.14
CA ALA A 82 -10.15 34.23 -12.01
C ALA A 82 -8.83 33.68 -11.44
N LEU A 83 -7.94 34.57 -10.96
CA LEU A 83 -6.67 34.19 -10.34
C LEU A 83 -6.90 33.38 -9.05
N ASN A 84 -7.79 33.85 -8.17
CA ASN A 84 -8.06 33.17 -6.91
C ASN A 84 -8.71 31.79 -7.12
N SER A 85 -9.56 31.65 -8.14
CA SER A 85 -10.16 30.35 -8.48
C SER A 85 -9.13 29.33 -8.99
N GLN A 86 -8.21 29.74 -9.86
CA GLN A 86 -7.13 28.88 -10.36
C GLN A 86 -6.14 28.52 -9.25
N LEU A 87 -5.78 29.48 -8.40
CA LEU A 87 -4.89 29.24 -7.27
C LEU A 87 -5.51 28.27 -6.25
N ALA A 88 -6.80 28.39 -5.96
CA ALA A 88 -7.52 27.45 -5.10
C ALA A 88 -7.52 26.03 -5.68
N ALA A 89 -7.71 25.90 -7.01
CA ALA A 89 -7.62 24.61 -7.69
C ALA A 89 -6.22 24.00 -7.55
N ILE A 90 -5.17 24.77 -7.86
CA ILE A 90 -3.76 24.34 -7.73
C ILE A 90 -3.43 23.91 -6.29
N HIS A 91 -3.87 24.67 -5.29
CA HIS A 91 -3.63 24.37 -3.88
C HIS A 91 -4.33 23.10 -3.39
N SER A 92 -5.39 22.65 -4.06
CA SER A 92 -6.09 21.41 -3.69
C SER A 92 -5.35 20.13 -4.16
N PHE A 93 -4.52 20.22 -5.21
CA PHE A 93 -3.85 19.06 -5.79
C PHE A 93 -2.81 18.38 -4.88
N PRO A 94 -1.92 19.11 -4.17
CA PRO A 94 -0.89 18.50 -3.33
C PRO A 94 -1.45 17.53 -2.29
N SER A 95 -2.56 17.87 -1.61
CA SER A 95 -3.16 17.00 -0.59
C SER A 95 -3.79 15.76 -1.21
N VAL A 96 -4.45 15.89 -2.36
CA VAL A 96 -5.02 14.75 -3.12
C VAL A 96 -3.92 13.81 -3.61
N LEU A 97 -2.85 14.35 -4.20
CA LEU A 97 -1.71 13.57 -4.68
C LEU A 97 -0.99 12.86 -3.52
N LEU A 98 -0.81 13.54 -2.39
CA LEU A 98 -0.27 12.92 -1.19
C LEU A 98 -1.16 11.81 -0.67
N TRP A 99 -2.48 12.01 -0.62
CA TRP A 99 -3.42 10.99 -0.17
C TRP A 99 -3.39 9.74 -1.05
N LEU A 100 -3.35 9.91 -2.39
CA LEU A 100 -3.25 8.79 -3.32
C LEU A 100 -1.89 8.07 -3.21
N LYS A 101 -0.78 8.81 -3.13
CA LYS A 101 0.57 8.24 -3.02
C LYS A 101 0.77 7.51 -1.68
N LEU A 102 0.52 8.18 -0.56
CA LEU A 102 0.64 7.60 0.78
C LEU A 102 -0.38 6.49 1.02
N GLY A 103 -1.62 6.68 0.57
CA GLY A 103 -2.66 5.66 0.62
C GLY A 103 -2.26 4.42 -0.20
N GLY A 104 -1.70 4.62 -1.38
CA GLY A 104 -1.18 3.54 -2.21
C GLY A 104 -0.02 2.79 -1.54
N VAL A 105 0.97 3.50 -1.01
CA VAL A 105 2.09 2.90 -0.26
C VAL A 105 1.58 2.11 0.95
N ALA A 106 0.61 2.63 1.70
CA ALA A 106 0.02 1.92 2.82
C ALA A 106 -0.63 0.59 2.40
N HIS A 107 -1.36 0.56 1.28
CA HIS A 107 -1.93 -0.68 0.74
C HIS A 107 -0.86 -1.69 0.35
N VAL A 108 0.24 -1.24 -0.28
CA VAL A 108 1.37 -2.12 -0.62
C VAL A 108 1.99 -2.72 0.66
N LEU A 109 2.23 -1.90 1.68
CA LEU A 109 2.81 -2.36 2.95
C LEU A 109 1.91 -3.38 3.65
N VAL A 110 0.59 -3.17 3.67
CA VAL A 110 -0.36 -4.14 4.21
C VAL A 110 -0.31 -5.45 3.41
N GLY A 111 -0.26 -5.37 2.08
CA GLY A 111 -0.14 -6.54 1.22
C GLY A 111 1.12 -7.37 1.52
N ILE A 112 2.26 -6.68 1.67
CA ILE A 112 3.54 -7.29 2.06
C ILE A 112 3.44 -7.94 3.44
N PHE A 113 2.88 -7.25 4.43
CA PHE A 113 2.74 -7.79 5.78
C PHE A 113 1.91 -9.08 5.82
N VAL A 114 0.79 -9.10 5.08
CA VAL A 114 -0.06 -10.30 4.96
C VAL A 114 0.69 -11.44 4.25
N ALA A 115 1.45 -11.15 3.20
CA ALA A 115 2.26 -12.14 2.51
C ALA A 115 3.36 -12.72 3.42
N LEU A 116 4.05 -11.88 4.19
CA LEU A 116 5.06 -12.33 5.17
C LEU A 116 4.43 -13.22 6.24
N ALA A 117 3.26 -12.87 6.77
CA ALA A 117 2.55 -13.72 7.71
C ALA A 117 2.19 -15.10 7.11
N ALA A 118 1.82 -15.14 5.82
CA ALA A 118 1.58 -16.39 5.11
C ALA A 118 2.86 -17.23 4.95
N ILE A 119 4.00 -16.59 4.67
CA ILE A 119 5.31 -17.26 4.59
C ILE A 119 5.70 -17.86 5.94
N VAL A 120 5.61 -17.09 7.03
CA VAL A 120 5.90 -17.58 8.38
C VAL A 120 5.03 -18.79 8.72
N ARG A 121 3.73 -18.73 8.41
CA ARG A 121 2.80 -19.86 8.62
C ARG A 121 3.16 -21.07 7.78
N THR A 122 3.66 -20.88 6.56
CA THR A 122 4.13 -21.96 5.68
C THR A 122 5.39 -22.62 6.25
N LEU A 123 6.35 -21.83 6.72
CA LEU A 123 7.59 -22.32 7.32
C LEU A 123 7.30 -23.11 8.61
N ALA A 124 6.33 -22.67 9.41
CA ALA A 124 5.89 -23.38 10.61
C ALA A 124 5.30 -24.78 10.31
N LEU A 125 4.76 -25.01 9.11
CA LEU A 125 4.25 -26.33 8.69
C LEU A 125 5.35 -27.28 8.19
N MET A 126 6.55 -26.78 7.88
CA MET A 126 7.63 -27.58 7.29
C MET A 126 8.03 -28.80 8.14
N PRO A 127 8.19 -28.70 9.49
CA PRO A 127 8.55 -29.86 10.31
C PRO A 127 7.52 -30.99 10.24
N HIS A 128 6.23 -30.66 10.17
CA HIS A 128 5.15 -31.65 10.07
C HIS A 128 5.16 -32.37 8.71
N ARG A 129 5.46 -31.63 7.63
CA ARG A 129 5.59 -32.22 6.29
C ARG A 129 6.76 -33.18 6.19
N LEU A 130 7.92 -32.80 6.72
CA LEU A 130 9.11 -33.65 6.77
C LEU A 130 8.88 -34.90 7.62
N ALA A 131 8.23 -34.76 8.78
CA ALA A 131 7.89 -35.91 9.63
C ALA A 131 6.94 -36.90 8.93
N TYR A 132 5.98 -36.42 8.15
CA TYR A 132 5.09 -37.27 7.36
C TYR A 132 5.82 -37.99 6.22
N GLU A 133 6.72 -37.30 5.53
CA GLU A 133 7.55 -37.92 4.46
C GLU A 133 8.45 -39.03 5.03
N MET A 134 9.12 -38.79 6.16
CA MET A 134 9.97 -39.79 6.83
C MET A 134 9.19 -40.96 7.45
N ALA A 135 7.91 -40.78 7.79
CA ALA A 135 7.08 -41.85 8.35
C ALA A 135 6.49 -42.78 7.27
N ASN A 136 6.55 -42.39 5.99
CA ASN A 136 6.04 -43.15 4.85
C ASN A 136 7.15 -43.72 3.95
N GLU A 137 8.43 -43.53 4.29
CA GLU A 137 9.58 -44.32 3.79
C GLU A 137 9.78 -45.59 4.63
#